data_AF-A0A414M5S7-F1
#
_entry.id   AF-A0A414M5S7-F1
#
_cell.length_a   1.000
_cell.length_b   1.000
_cell.length_c   1.000
_cell.angle_alpha   90.00
_cell.angle_beta   90.00
_cell.angle_gamma   90.00
#
_symmetry.space_group_name_H-M   'P 1'
#
loop_
_entity.id
_entity.type
_entity.pdbx_description
1 polymer ?
#
loop_
_entity_poly.entity_id
_entity_poly.type
_entity_poly.pdbx_seq_one_letter_code
_entity_poly.pdbx_strand_id
1 'polypeptide(L)'
;MNHLHKVPNTGKYVQKKFVRIGEGSITYSIGHHRFIEMARAAGAVYKINEGTGGTVLVNLEIFDEYMEQFREEPREMKNPLWKPENDNWKRK
;
A
#
# COMPACT_ATOMS: atom_id res chain seq x y z
N MET A 1 -6.06 3.08 0.01
CA MET A 1 -6.14 2.21 -1.19
C MET A 1 -7.26 1.19 -1.02
N ASN A 2 -7.79 0.62 -2.11
CA ASN A 2 -8.78 -0.47 -2.03
C ASN A 2 -8.05 -1.82 -1.91
N HIS A 3 -8.00 -2.36 -0.69
CA HIS A 3 -7.31 -3.62 -0.39
C HIS A 3 -8.19 -4.84 -0.70
N LEU A 4 -8.34 -5.13 -1.99
CA LEU A 4 -9.12 -6.27 -2.47
C LEU A 4 -8.32 -7.57 -2.36
N HIS A 5 -8.93 -8.56 -1.73
CA HIS A 5 -8.41 -9.90 -1.63
C HIS A 5 -9.30 -10.89 -2.38
N LYS A 6 -8.71 -11.66 -3.29
CA LYS A 6 -9.40 -12.74 -4.00
C LYS A 6 -9.62 -13.90 -3.05
N VAL A 7 -10.87 -14.32 -2.88
CA VAL A 7 -11.19 -15.48 -2.05
C VAL A 7 -10.81 -16.76 -2.80
N PRO A 8 -9.97 -17.64 -2.22
CA PRO A 8 -9.57 -18.90 -2.87
C PRO A 8 -10.78 -19.72 -3.32
N ASN A 9 -10.65 -20.40 -4.45
CA ASN A 9 -11.69 -21.28 -5.02
C ASN A 9 -13.01 -20.58 -5.36
N THR A 10 -13.04 -19.24 -5.38
CA THR A 10 -14.20 -18.47 -5.84
C THR A 10 -13.77 -17.33 -6.77
N GLY A 11 -14.71 -16.81 -7.57
CA GLY A 11 -14.50 -15.61 -8.38
C GLY A 11 -14.74 -14.29 -7.62
N LYS A 12 -14.90 -14.35 -6.30
CA LYS A 12 -15.29 -13.21 -5.47
C LYS A 12 -14.08 -12.48 -4.89
N TYR A 13 -14.24 -11.18 -4.68
CA TYR A 13 -13.27 -10.32 -4.01
C TYR A 13 -13.87 -9.77 -2.72
N VAL A 14 -13.06 -9.67 -1.68
CA VAL A 14 -13.43 -9.09 -0.40
C VAL A 14 -12.49 -7.95 -0.10
N GLN A 15 -13.02 -6.82 0.35
CA GLN A 15 -12.22 -5.70 0.84
C GLN A 15 -11.79 -5.98 2.28
N LYS A 16 -10.47 -6.11 2.50
CA LYS A 16 -9.90 -6.31 3.83
C LYS A 16 -9.60 -4.97 4.47
N LYS A 17 -10.07 -4.77 5.70
CA LYS A 17 -9.67 -3.65 6.56
C LYS A 17 -8.43 -3.96 7.41
N PHE A 18 -8.26 -5.23 7.76
CA PHE A 18 -7.15 -5.70 8.58
C PHE A 18 -6.39 -6.81 7.87
N VAL A 19 -5.07 -6.84 8.08
CA VAL A 19 -4.19 -7.91 7.61
C VAL A 19 -3.27 -8.40 8.72
N ARG A 20 -2.80 -9.65 8.58
CA ARG A 20 -1.69 -10.15 9.38
C ARG A 20 -0.36 -9.67 8.80
N ILE A 21 0.69 -9.76 9.62
CA ILE A 21 2.06 -9.36 9.26
C ILE A 21 2.51 -9.99 7.93
N GLY A 22 2.30 -11.29 7.76
CA GLY A 22 2.72 -12.00 6.55
C GLY A 22 1.93 -11.64 5.28
N GLU A 23 0.67 -11.20 5.42
CA GLU A 23 -0.09 -10.70 4.27
C GLU A 23 0.30 -9.27 3.94
N GLY A 24 0.39 -8.40 4.95
CA GLY A 24 0.76 -7.00 4.77
C GLY A 24 2.17 -6.83 4.19
N SER A 25 3.12 -7.67 4.62
CA SER A 25 4.47 -7.67 4.02
C SER A 25 4.46 -7.95 2.51
N ILE A 26 3.62 -8.88 2.06
CA ILE A 26 3.47 -9.19 0.63
C ILE A 26 2.76 -8.03 -0.08
N THR A 27 1.67 -7.49 0.49
CA THR A 27 0.89 -6.40 -0.12
C THR A 27 1.74 -5.17 -0.42
N TYR A 28 2.60 -4.76 0.51
CA TYR A 28 3.45 -3.58 0.34
C TYR A 28 4.85 -3.91 -0.17
N SER A 29 5.19 -5.18 -0.39
CA SER A 29 6.55 -5.65 -0.71
C SER A 29 7.60 -5.17 0.30
N ILE A 30 7.27 -5.18 1.59
CA ILE A 30 8.13 -4.74 2.71
C ILE A 30 8.45 -5.94 3.61
N GLY A 31 9.71 -6.06 4.04
CA GLY A 31 10.12 -7.13 4.96
C GLY A 31 9.35 -7.11 6.29
N HIS A 32 9.10 -8.29 6.88
CA HIS A 32 8.23 -8.45 8.06
C HIS A 32 8.59 -7.50 9.21
N HIS A 33 9.88 -7.43 9.56
CA HIS A 33 10.36 -6.57 10.64
C HIS A 33 10.04 -5.09 10.35
N ARG A 34 10.34 -4.63 9.13
CA ARG A 34 10.14 -3.24 8.75
C ARG A 34 8.66 -2.88 8.65
N PHE A 35 7.83 -3.79 8.16
CA PHE A 35 6.38 -3.61 8.11
C PHE A 35 5.80 -3.44 9.52
N ILE A 36 6.24 -4.25 10.50
CA ILE A 36 5.81 -4.13 11.89
C ILE A 36 6.24 -2.79 12.49
N GLU A 37 7.50 -2.37 12.29
CA GLU A 37 8.00 -1.09 12.78
C GLU A 37 7.17 0.08 12.27
N MET A 38 6.92 0.11 10.96
CA MET A 38 6.12 1.15 10.33
C MET A 38 4.68 1.11 10.81
N ALA A 39 4.08 -0.08 10.94
CA ALA A 39 2.71 -0.21 11.45
C ALA A 39 2.59 0.28 12.90
N ARG A 40 3.62 0.06 13.74
CA ARG A 40 3.68 0.60 15.10
C ARG A 40 3.82 2.11 15.09
N ALA A 41 4.70 2.65 14.25
CA ALA A 41 4.88 4.10 14.09
C ALA A 41 3.60 4.80 13.61
N ALA A 42 2.85 4.14 12.72
CA ALA A 42 1.55 4.59 12.24
C ALA A 42 0.42 4.49 13.28
N GLY A 43 0.63 3.78 14.41
CA GLY A 43 -0.46 3.48 15.35
C GLY A 43 -1.51 2.48 14.79
N ALA A 44 -1.15 1.72 13.76
CA ALA A 44 -2.06 0.85 13.02
C ALA A 44 -2.14 -0.58 13.59
N VAL A 45 -1.44 -0.90 14.68
CA VAL A 45 -1.29 -2.27 15.22
C VAL A 45 -2.37 -2.59 16.25
N TYR A 46 -3.05 -3.72 16.04
CA TYR A 46 -4.05 -4.29 16.92
C TYR A 46 -3.55 -5.64 17.43
N LYS A 47 -3.46 -5.80 18.75
CA LYS A 47 -3.12 -7.07 19.39
C LYS A 47 -4.39 -7.71 19.91
N ILE A 48 -4.71 -8.90 19.40
CA ILE A 48 -5.86 -9.69 19.86
C ILE A 48 -5.33 -10.84 20.70
N ASN A 49 -5.85 -10.94 21.93
CA ASN A 49 -5.45 -11.88 22.98
C ASN A 49 -4.00 -11.71 23.43
N GLU A 50 -3.78 -11.16 24.63
CA GLU A 50 -2.43 -10.85 25.15
C GLU A 50 -1.68 -12.08 25.74
N GLY A 51 -2.18 -13.29 25.53
CA GLY A 51 -1.57 -14.54 26.00
C GLY A 51 -0.66 -15.24 24.98
N THR A 52 -0.26 -16.48 25.30
CA THR A 52 0.57 -17.34 24.44
C THR A 52 -0.19 -17.70 23.16
N GLY A 53 0.09 -17.00 22.06
CA GLY A 53 -0.61 -17.14 20.77
C GLY A 53 -1.40 -15.91 20.32
N GLY A 54 -1.15 -14.74 20.92
CA GLY A 54 -1.73 -13.48 20.47
C GLY A 54 -1.56 -13.22 18.98
N THR A 55 -2.62 -12.78 18.33
CA THR A 55 -2.61 -12.44 16.90
C THR A 55 -2.43 -10.94 16.74
N VAL A 56 -1.47 -10.57 15.90
CA VAL A 56 -1.25 -9.18 15.51
C VAL A 56 -1.95 -8.91 14.18
N LEU A 57 -2.83 -7.91 14.17
CA LEU A 57 -3.47 -7.36 13.00
C LEU A 57 -2.98 -5.93 12.75
N VAL A 58 -2.97 -5.51 11.49
CA VAL A 58 -2.65 -4.15 11.08
C VAL A 58 -3.85 -3.57 10.34
N ASN A 59 -4.32 -2.39 10.75
CA ASN A 59 -5.35 -1.64 10.05
C ASN A 59 -4.74 -0.95 8.83
N LEU A 60 -5.21 -1.32 7.64
CA LEU A 60 -4.66 -0.83 6.38
C LEU A 60 -5.01 0.63 6.08
N GLU A 61 -6.15 1.13 6.55
CA GLU A 61 -6.55 2.53 6.31
C GLU A 61 -5.58 3.49 6.99
N ILE A 62 -5.29 3.24 8.28
CA ILE A 62 -4.33 4.03 9.06
C ILE A 62 -2.91 3.89 8.50
N PHE A 63 -2.54 2.68 8.06
CA PHE A 63 -1.22 2.44 7.48
C PHE A 63 -1.03 3.14 6.14
N ASP A 64 -2.04 3.15 5.26
CA ASP A 64 -2.00 3.87 3.99
C ASP A 64 -1.84 5.38 4.19
N GLU A 65 -2.58 5.96 5.14
CA GLU A 65 -2.45 7.39 5.48
C GLU A 65 -1.03 7.72 5.97
N TYR A 66 -0.42 6.83 6.75
CA TYR A 66 0.98 6.98 7.16
C TYR A 66 1.94 6.88 5.98
N MET A 67 1.72 5.97 5.03
CA MET A 67 2.57 5.81 3.85
C MET A 67 2.56 7.04 2.95
N GLU A 68 1.42 7.72 2.81
CA GLU A 68 1.28 8.92 1.96
C GLU A 68 2.17 10.07 2.44
N GLN A 69 2.56 10.10 3.72
CA GLN A 69 3.48 11.10 4.28
C GLN A 69 4.91 10.98 3.72
N PHE A 70 5.29 9.81 3.21
CA PHE A 70 6.61 9.57 2.60
C PHE A 70 6.60 9.78 1.09
N ARG A 71 5.46 10.15 0.50
CA ARG A 71 5.35 10.41 -0.92
C ARG A 71 6.17 11.66 -1.29
N GLU A 72 7.04 11.52 -2.28
CA GLU A 72 7.75 12.66 -2.85
C GLU A 72 6.92 13.37 -3.92
N GLU A 73 7.14 14.68 -4.06
CA GLU A 73 6.59 15.48 -5.16
C GLU A 73 7.10 15.00 -6.53
N PRO A 74 6.30 15.15 -7.60
CA PRO A 74 6.76 14.85 -8.95
C PRO A 74 8.03 15.64 -9.28
N ARG A 75 9.10 14.92 -9.55
CA ARG A 75 10.35 15.54 -10.01
C ARG A 75 10.30 15.69 -11.53
N GLU A 76 10.63 16.88 -12.02
CA GLU A 76 10.73 17.11 -13.46
C GLU A 76 11.77 16.17 -14.07
N MET A 77 11.38 15.51 -15.17
CA MET A 77 12.27 14.61 -15.88
C MET A 77 13.29 15.44 -16.67
N LYS A 78 14.59 15.13 -16.52
CA LYS A 78 15.64 15.74 -17.35
C LYS A 78 15.41 15.49 -18.85
N ASN A 79 14.89 14.31 -19.19
CA ASN A 79 14.43 13.95 -20.54
C ASN A 79 12.97 13.52 -20.43
N PRO A 80 11.99 14.37 -20.77
CA PRO A 80 10.58 13.99 -20.73
C PRO A 80 10.28 12.87 -21.73
N LEU A 81 9.44 11.91 -21.32
CA LEU A 81 9.04 10.76 -22.14
C LEU A 81 8.23 11.16 -23.39
N TRP A 82 7.54 12.30 -23.31
CA TRP A 82 6.82 12.88 -24.42
C TRP A 82 7.43 14.23 -24.77
N LYS A 83 7.93 14.33 -26.00
CA LYS A 83 8.26 15.61 -26.62
C LYS A 83 7.06 16.00 -27.49
N PRO A 84 6.53 17.23 -27.40
CA PRO A 84 5.64 17.75 -28.42
C PRO A 84 6.44 17.81 -29.72
N GLU A 85 6.39 16.76 -30.53
CA GLU A 85 6.91 16.77 -31.88
C GLU A 85 5.96 17.61 -32.71
N ASN A 86 6.31 18.90 -32.86
CA ASN A 86 5.68 19.90 -33.73
C ASN A 86 4.29 19.52 -34.23
N ASP A 87 3.25 19.95 -33.50
CA ASP A 87 1.85 19.94 -33.91
C ASP A 87 1.64 20.80 -35.18
N ASN A 88 2.11 20.31 -36.32
CA ASN A 88 1.95 20.92 -37.65
C ASN A 88 0.57 20.59 -38.26
N TRP A 89 -0.38 20.09 -37.48
CA TRP A 89 -1.75 19.79 -37.95
C TRP A 89 -2.60 21.05 -38.22
N LYS A 90 -2.12 22.22 -37.79
CA LYS A 90 -2.77 23.53 -38.00
C LYS A 90 -2.39 24.25 -39.30
N ARG A 91 -1.55 23.65 -40.16
CA ARG A 91 -1.29 24.17 -41.51
C ARG A 91 -2.19 23.46 -42.52
N LYS A 92 -3.44 23.89 -42.61
CA LYS A 92 -4.32 23.69 -43.77
C LYS A 92 -4.81 25.05 -44.23
#